data_AF-A0A5C6X5R7-F1
#
_entry.id   AF-A0A5C6X5R7-F1
#
_cell.length_a   1.000
_cell.length_b   1.000
_cell.length_c   1.000
_cell.angle_alpha   90.00
_cell.angle_beta   90.00
_cell.angle_gamma   90.00
#
_symmetry.space_group_name_H-M   'P 1'
#
loop_
_entity.id
_entity.type
_entity.pdbx_description
1 polymer ?
#
loop_
_entity_poly.entity_id
_entity_poly.type
_entity_poly.pdbx_seq_one_letter_code
_entity_poly.pdbx_strand_id
1 'polypeptide(L)'
;MAREIENENSHGGLHPALLTVSWPDGKRWTAALWQSQGRATMRALRGLLQARYLAHLSMPPSAYLEQVEEADILSFDVACYSELSESDEAGLRALGFAMIPEALDAEQLERLSVFRNEARRSGGGTVSDPSSLWRLGFSRPGGMLEGMVKRACVASARRHGEQVFGDRPGWPSKWLVEELGRVMQLELGPNVEGLERLCALLIDASPGELGWVEPVAFQAICDLLAVVLQASGRGQVEWASSPMDTLSGLAPPPMARIRRAGSWRALELGRDVASRLLLPFERQQTGEALKGLLSTYLR
;
A
#
# COMPACT_ATOMS: atom_id res chain seq x y z
N MET A 1 -1.88 9.03 -43.56
CA MET A 1 -1.12 8.26 -42.56
C MET A 1 -0.61 9.24 -41.50
N ALA A 2 -1.44 9.51 -40.50
CA ALA A 2 -1.03 10.30 -39.34
C ALA A 2 -0.13 9.40 -38.47
N ARG A 3 1.07 9.90 -38.13
CA ARG A 3 1.97 9.22 -37.19
C ARG A 3 1.31 9.26 -35.82
N GLU A 4 1.06 8.09 -35.23
CA GLU A 4 0.79 7.96 -33.81
C GLU A 4 2.00 8.55 -33.07
N ILE A 5 1.77 9.68 -32.39
CA ILE A 5 2.71 10.24 -31.45
C ILE A 5 2.60 9.34 -30.22
N GLU A 6 3.41 8.28 -30.18
CA GLU A 6 3.61 7.50 -28.97
C GLU A 6 4.10 8.45 -27.88
N ASN A 7 3.22 8.75 -26.94
CA ASN A 7 3.54 9.56 -25.79
C ASN A 7 4.47 8.73 -24.90
N GLU A 8 5.78 9.00 -24.97
CA GLU A 8 6.87 8.29 -24.25
C GLU A 8 6.67 8.24 -22.72
N ASN A 9 5.73 9.04 -22.19
CA ASN A 9 5.37 9.08 -20.78
C ASN A 9 4.22 8.13 -20.38
N SER A 10 3.61 7.41 -21.32
CA SER A 10 2.55 6.43 -21.02
C SER A 10 3.10 5.01 -21.18
N HIS A 11 3.20 4.27 -20.07
CA HIS A 11 3.55 2.85 -20.12
C HIS A 11 2.37 2.07 -20.71
N GLY A 12 2.34 1.97 -22.03
CA GLY A 12 1.35 1.16 -22.75
C GLY A 12 -0.09 1.60 -22.52
N GLY A 13 -0.37 2.90 -22.64
CA GLY A 13 -1.72 3.48 -22.53
C GLY A 13 -2.23 3.67 -21.10
N LEU A 14 -1.47 3.31 -20.07
CA LEU A 14 -1.75 3.68 -18.67
C LEU A 14 -1.09 5.03 -18.34
N HIS A 15 -1.83 5.93 -17.70
CA HIS A 15 -1.27 7.19 -17.20
C HIS A 15 -0.25 6.90 -16.08
N PRO A 16 0.94 7.52 -16.09
CA PRO A 16 2.00 7.22 -15.13
C PRO A 16 1.68 7.74 -13.72
N ALA A 17 0.89 8.81 -13.61
CA ALA A 17 0.49 9.39 -12.34
C ALA A 17 -0.83 8.81 -11.85
N LEU A 18 -0.88 8.56 -10.55
CA LEU A 18 -2.07 8.22 -9.79
C LEU A 18 -2.54 9.46 -9.04
N LEU A 19 -3.81 9.82 -9.19
CA LEU A 19 -4.37 11.00 -8.54
C LEU A 19 -5.23 10.61 -7.34
N THR A 20 -5.20 11.42 -6.29
CA THR A 20 -6.15 11.30 -5.19
C THR A 20 -7.38 12.13 -5.54
N VAL A 21 -8.50 11.48 -5.82
CA VAL A 21 -9.77 12.13 -6.15
C VAL A 21 -10.67 12.12 -4.92
N SER A 22 -11.26 13.27 -4.59
CA SER A 22 -12.21 13.40 -3.48
C SER A 22 -13.63 13.04 -3.94
N TRP A 23 -14.32 12.27 -3.11
CA TRP A 23 -15.68 11.81 -3.25
C TRP A 23 -16.49 12.17 -1.99
N PRO A 24 -17.84 12.15 -2.02
CA PRO A 24 -18.64 12.50 -0.85
C PRO A 24 -18.38 11.63 0.39
N ASP A 25 -18.01 10.37 0.18
CA ASP A 25 -17.74 9.37 1.21
C ASP A 25 -16.27 9.33 1.66
N GLY A 26 -15.34 9.89 0.88
CA GLY A 26 -13.91 9.86 1.20
C GLY A 26 -13.04 10.13 -0.01
N LYS A 27 -11.79 9.69 0.03
CA LYS A 27 -10.83 9.84 -1.07
C LYS A 27 -10.60 8.49 -1.76
N ARG A 28 -10.28 8.53 -3.05
CA ARG A 28 -9.92 7.34 -3.83
C ARG A 28 -8.66 7.62 -4.61
N TRP A 29 -7.77 6.63 -4.69
CA TRP A 29 -6.63 6.71 -5.59
C TRP A 29 -7.07 6.24 -6.97
N THR A 30 -6.97 7.10 -7.98
CA THR A 30 -7.50 6.80 -9.31
C THR A 30 -6.39 6.78 -10.35
N ALA A 31 -6.34 5.72 -11.15
CA ALA A 31 -5.51 5.63 -12.34
C ALA A 31 -6.37 5.85 -13.59
N ALA A 32 -5.81 6.49 -14.61
CA ALA A 32 -6.43 6.59 -15.92
C ALA A 32 -5.83 5.58 -16.89
N LEU A 33 -6.69 4.74 -17.46
CA LEU A 33 -6.32 3.80 -18.52
C LEU A 33 -6.90 4.30 -19.85
N TRP A 34 -6.03 4.81 -20.71
CA TRP A 34 -6.39 5.34 -22.02
C TRP A 34 -6.63 4.20 -23.01
N GLN A 35 -5.73 3.23 -23.02
CA GLN A 35 -5.77 2.08 -23.92
C GLN A 35 -5.07 0.89 -23.25
N SER A 36 -5.68 -0.29 -23.33
CA SER A 36 -5.02 -1.51 -22.87
C SER A 36 -4.08 -2.08 -23.94
N GLN A 37 -2.93 -2.56 -23.49
CA GLN A 37 -1.99 -3.40 -24.23
C GLN A 37 -1.93 -4.81 -23.61
N GLY A 38 -3.05 -5.25 -23.02
CA GLY A 38 -3.18 -6.56 -22.40
C GLY A 38 -2.26 -6.74 -21.19
N ARG A 39 -1.43 -7.79 -21.23
CA ARG A 39 -0.58 -8.19 -20.09
C ARG A 39 0.43 -7.12 -19.66
N ALA A 40 0.89 -6.28 -20.58
CA ALA A 40 1.82 -5.19 -20.27
C ALA A 40 1.14 -4.15 -19.36
N THR A 41 -0.08 -3.74 -19.70
CA THR A 41 -0.91 -2.83 -18.91
C THR A 41 -1.22 -3.40 -17.52
N MET A 42 -1.60 -4.68 -17.41
CA MET A 42 -1.87 -5.30 -16.10
C MET A 42 -0.62 -5.35 -15.20
N ARG A 43 0.56 -5.59 -15.78
CA ARG A 43 1.83 -5.52 -15.05
C ARG A 43 2.14 -4.10 -14.58
N ALA A 44 1.94 -3.11 -15.45
CA ALA A 44 2.15 -1.71 -15.13
C ALA A 44 1.18 -1.23 -14.03
N LEU A 45 -0.10 -1.60 -14.11
CA LEU A 45 -1.11 -1.29 -13.11
C LEU A 45 -0.77 -1.92 -11.75
N ARG A 46 -0.36 -3.19 -11.74
CA ARG A 46 0.12 -3.86 -10.51
C ARG A 46 1.33 -3.14 -9.91
N GLY A 47 2.27 -2.70 -10.75
CA GLY A 47 3.45 -1.94 -10.32
C GLY A 47 3.07 -0.58 -9.72
N LEU A 48 2.15 0.16 -10.37
CA LEU A 48 1.66 1.45 -9.90
C LEU A 48 0.94 1.33 -8.56
N LEU A 49 0.07 0.32 -8.42
CA LEU A 49 -0.63 0.01 -7.18
C LEU A 49 0.35 -0.33 -6.06
N GLN A 50 1.32 -1.22 -6.32
CA GLN A 50 2.37 -1.56 -5.36
C GLN A 50 3.19 -0.34 -4.92
N ALA A 51 3.60 0.49 -5.87
CA ALA A 51 4.39 1.68 -5.61
C ALA A 51 3.61 2.69 -4.76
N ARG A 52 2.37 3.00 -5.13
CA ARG A 52 1.52 3.91 -4.35
C ARG A 52 1.29 3.39 -2.94
N TYR A 53 0.96 2.11 -2.84
CA TYR A 53 0.62 1.51 -1.56
C TYR A 53 1.82 1.52 -0.62
N LEU A 54 3.00 1.13 -1.11
CA LEU A 54 4.25 1.23 -0.34
C LEU A 54 4.60 2.67 0.03
N ALA A 55 4.44 3.63 -0.89
CA ALA A 55 4.69 5.04 -0.61
C ALA A 55 3.81 5.57 0.53
N HIS A 56 2.53 5.19 0.55
CA HIS A 56 1.63 5.55 1.64
C HIS A 56 2.03 4.89 2.96
N LEU A 57 2.24 3.58 2.95
CA LEU A 57 2.55 2.82 4.17
C LEU A 57 3.91 3.15 4.79
N SER A 58 4.86 3.62 3.98
CA SER A 58 6.22 3.95 4.42
C SER A 58 6.35 5.37 4.98
N MET A 59 5.27 6.16 4.98
CA MET A 59 5.33 7.54 5.45
C MET A 59 5.77 7.63 6.92
N PRO A 60 6.60 8.61 7.29
CA PRO A 60 7.05 8.74 8.67
C PRO A 60 5.89 9.11 9.61
N PRO A 61 6.04 8.88 10.93
CA PRO A 61 5.01 9.20 11.92
C PRO A 61 4.53 10.66 11.89
N SER A 62 5.42 11.64 11.66
CA SER A 62 5.03 13.05 11.58
C SER A 62 4.11 13.34 10.39
N ALA A 63 4.47 12.87 9.18
CA ALA A 63 3.61 12.98 8.01
C ALA A 63 2.27 12.23 8.19
N TYR A 64 2.27 11.09 8.88
CA TYR A 64 1.03 10.36 9.19
C TYR A 64 0.08 11.20 10.06
N LEU A 65 0.61 11.93 11.06
CA LEU A 65 -0.20 12.80 11.91
C LEU A 65 -0.83 13.96 11.14
N GLU A 66 -0.18 14.46 10.09
CA GLU A 66 -0.76 15.47 9.20
C GLU A 66 -1.91 14.90 8.35
N GLN A 67 -1.78 13.63 7.90
CA GLN A 67 -2.77 13.00 7.02
C GLN A 67 -3.94 12.35 7.75
N VAL A 68 -3.77 11.92 9.00
CA VAL A 68 -4.81 11.16 9.73
C VAL A 68 -6.08 11.98 10.00
N GLU A 69 -5.96 13.31 9.96
CA GLU A 69 -7.08 14.25 10.08
C GLU A 69 -7.81 14.50 8.75
N GLU A 70 -7.25 14.03 7.63
CA GLU A 70 -7.88 14.10 6.33
C GLU A 70 -8.93 12.99 6.11
N ALA A 71 -9.76 13.14 5.07
CA ALA A 71 -10.70 12.10 4.66
C ALA A 71 -9.98 10.80 4.24
N ASP A 72 -10.51 9.67 4.70
CA ASP A 72 -9.93 8.34 4.50
C ASP A 72 -9.80 7.96 3.02
N ILE A 73 -8.72 7.27 2.68
CA ILE A 73 -8.61 6.60 1.37
C ILE A 73 -9.42 5.30 1.40
N LEU A 74 -10.41 5.19 0.53
CA LEU A 74 -11.39 4.10 0.53
C LEU A 74 -11.07 2.99 -0.48
N SER A 75 -10.45 3.33 -1.60
CA SER A 75 -10.20 2.37 -2.69
C SER A 75 -9.15 2.85 -3.68
N PHE A 76 -8.72 1.90 -4.50
CA PHE A 76 -8.01 2.14 -5.75
C PHE A 76 -8.98 1.97 -6.93
N ASP A 77 -9.15 3.01 -7.73
CA ASP A 77 -10.03 3.03 -8.89
C ASP A 77 -9.22 3.09 -10.21
N VAL A 78 -9.74 2.51 -11.28
CA VAL A 78 -9.21 2.62 -12.65
C VAL A 78 -10.33 3.14 -13.55
N ALA A 79 -10.16 4.37 -14.04
CA ALA A 79 -11.05 4.97 -15.03
C ALA A 79 -10.57 4.56 -16.44
N CYS A 80 -11.40 3.83 -17.18
CA CYS A 80 -11.06 3.30 -18.50
C CYS A 80 -11.69 4.15 -19.60
N TYR A 81 -10.87 4.78 -20.43
CA TYR A 81 -11.30 5.72 -21.48
C TYR A 81 -11.49 5.05 -22.85
N SER A 82 -11.14 3.77 -22.95
CA SER A 82 -11.47 2.90 -24.08
C SER A 82 -12.21 1.67 -23.60
N GLU A 83 -12.97 1.06 -24.50
CA GLU A 83 -13.58 -0.24 -24.27
C GLU A 83 -12.49 -1.29 -24.01
N LEU A 84 -12.71 -2.08 -22.97
CA LEU A 84 -11.81 -3.17 -22.60
C LEU A 84 -12.19 -4.44 -23.36
N SER A 85 -11.18 -5.22 -23.77
CA SER A 85 -11.45 -6.57 -24.25
C SER A 85 -11.80 -7.51 -23.08
N GLU A 86 -12.46 -8.64 -23.36
CA GLU A 86 -12.74 -9.66 -22.33
C GLU A 86 -11.47 -10.10 -21.58
N SER A 87 -10.33 -10.17 -22.28
CA SER A 87 -9.05 -10.51 -21.67
C SER A 87 -8.53 -9.41 -20.73
N ASP A 88 -8.78 -8.14 -21.03
CA ASP A 88 -8.39 -7.02 -20.18
C ASP A 88 -9.24 -6.99 -18.91
N GLU A 89 -10.54 -7.18 -19.06
CA GLU A 89 -11.46 -7.29 -17.93
C GLU A 89 -11.08 -8.47 -17.03
N ALA A 90 -10.76 -9.63 -17.61
CA ALA A 90 -10.28 -10.78 -16.85
C ALA A 90 -8.97 -10.46 -16.11
N GLY A 91 -8.08 -9.68 -16.71
CA GLY A 91 -6.85 -9.18 -16.07
C GLY A 91 -7.12 -8.28 -14.87
N LEU A 92 -8.07 -7.34 -14.99
CA LEU A 92 -8.49 -6.48 -13.89
C LEU A 92 -9.12 -7.29 -12.76
N ARG A 93 -10.02 -8.23 -13.07
CA ARG A 93 -10.61 -9.15 -12.08
C ARG A 93 -9.55 -10.00 -11.37
N ALA A 94 -8.54 -10.46 -12.08
CA ALA A 94 -7.42 -11.20 -11.49
C ALA A 94 -6.56 -10.33 -10.54
N LEU A 95 -6.58 -9.01 -10.71
CA LEU A 95 -6.01 -8.04 -9.77
C LEU A 95 -7.01 -7.62 -8.68
N GLY A 96 -8.17 -8.26 -8.57
CA GLY A 96 -9.19 -8.00 -7.55
C GLY A 96 -10.15 -6.85 -7.89
N PHE A 97 -10.02 -6.21 -9.05
CA PHE A 97 -10.92 -5.12 -9.42
C PHE A 97 -12.31 -5.65 -9.80
N ALA A 98 -13.34 -4.94 -9.35
CA ALA A 98 -14.72 -5.12 -9.74
C ALA A 98 -15.20 -3.91 -10.56
N MET A 99 -15.96 -4.17 -11.63
CA MET A 99 -16.60 -3.10 -12.40
C MET A 99 -17.70 -2.46 -11.57
N ILE A 100 -17.75 -1.12 -11.57
CA ILE A 100 -18.86 -0.36 -11.02
C ILE A 100 -20.00 -0.36 -12.05
N PRO A 101 -21.15 -0.99 -11.77
CA PRO A 101 -22.20 -1.17 -12.76
C PRO A 101 -22.98 0.11 -13.08
N GLU A 102 -22.93 1.11 -12.20
CA GLU A 102 -23.60 2.39 -12.40
C GLU A 102 -22.89 3.23 -13.47
N ALA A 103 -23.68 3.80 -14.39
CA ALA A 103 -23.16 4.80 -15.31
C ALA A 103 -22.65 6.01 -14.53
N LEU A 104 -21.52 6.56 -14.97
CA LEU A 104 -20.93 7.73 -14.33
C LEU A 104 -21.82 8.95 -14.53
N ASP A 105 -22.23 9.57 -13.43
CA ASP A 105 -23.00 10.80 -13.48
C ASP A 105 -22.13 12.03 -13.84
N ALA A 106 -22.77 13.17 -14.08
CA ALA A 106 -22.07 14.39 -14.48
C ALA A 106 -21.05 14.89 -13.44
N GLU A 107 -21.33 14.72 -12.15
CA GLU A 107 -20.43 15.14 -11.06
C GLU A 107 -19.19 14.24 -11.01
N GLN A 108 -19.39 12.93 -11.20
CA GLN A 108 -18.31 11.96 -11.28
C GLN A 108 -17.41 12.20 -12.51
N LEU A 109 -18.02 12.49 -13.66
CA LEU A 109 -17.29 12.85 -14.88
C LEU A 109 -16.52 14.17 -14.74
N GLU A 110 -17.05 15.14 -14.00
CA GLU A 110 -16.35 16.38 -13.68
C GLU A 110 -15.13 16.10 -12.80
N ARG A 111 -15.24 15.24 -11.78
CA ARG A 111 -14.11 14.83 -10.93
C ARG A 111 -13.00 14.15 -11.72
N LEU A 112 -13.37 13.28 -12.66
CA LEU A 112 -12.42 12.58 -13.53
C LEU A 112 -11.92 13.45 -14.71
N SER A 113 -12.43 14.67 -14.87
CA SER A 113 -11.98 15.59 -15.92
C SER A 113 -10.52 16.01 -15.77
N VAL A 114 -9.95 15.90 -14.57
CA VAL A 114 -8.54 16.19 -14.30
C VAL A 114 -7.60 15.40 -15.22
N PHE A 115 -7.88 14.12 -15.45
CA PHE A 115 -7.08 13.28 -16.34
C PHE A 115 -7.21 13.72 -17.81
N ARG A 116 -8.39 14.20 -18.24
CA ARG A 116 -8.56 14.76 -19.59
C ARG A 116 -7.73 16.04 -19.77
N ASN A 117 -7.70 16.87 -18.73
CA ASN A 117 -6.90 18.10 -18.74
C ASN A 117 -5.39 17.78 -18.77
N GLU A 118 -4.94 16.76 -18.04
CA GLU A 118 -3.56 16.26 -18.13
C GLU A 118 -3.24 15.71 -19.53
N ALA A 119 -4.09 14.84 -20.08
CA ALA A 119 -3.89 14.29 -21.42
C ALA A 119 -3.79 15.40 -22.49
N ARG A 120 -4.64 16.43 -22.43
CA ARG A 120 -4.59 17.59 -23.34
C ARG A 120 -3.29 18.39 -23.16
N ARG A 121 -2.83 18.61 -21.93
CA ARG A 121 -1.57 19.33 -21.65
C ARG A 121 -0.35 18.57 -22.17
N SER A 122 -0.39 17.24 -22.13
CA SER A 122 0.66 16.36 -22.64
C SER A 122 0.56 16.10 -24.14
N GLY A 123 -0.21 16.90 -24.89
CA GLY A 123 -0.34 16.79 -26.35
C GLY A 123 -1.18 15.60 -26.83
N GLY A 124 -1.87 14.90 -25.92
CA GLY A 124 -2.83 13.87 -26.26
C GLY A 124 -4.05 14.45 -26.98
N GLY A 125 -4.61 13.69 -27.93
CA GLY A 125 -5.81 14.07 -28.66
C GLY A 125 -7.04 14.28 -27.75
N THR A 126 -8.18 14.64 -28.35
CA THR A 126 -9.43 14.84 -27.61
C THR A 126 -9.84 13.54 -26.90
N VAL A 127 -9.62 13.48 -25.58
CA VAL A 127 -10.01 12.33 -24.78
C VAL A 127 -11.49 12.43 -24.43
N SER A 128 -12.25 11.37 -24.73
CA SER A 128 -13.66 11.20 -24.36
C SER A 128 -13.85 11.07 -22.85
N ASP A 129 -15.10 10.97 -22.40
CA ASP A 129 -15.38 10.54 -21.04
C ASP A 129 -14.98 9.07 -20.84
N PRO A 130 -14.65 8.66 -19.59
CA PRO A 130 -14.39 7.26 -19.28
C PRO A 130 -15.62 6.39 -19.57
N SER A 131 -15.39 5.27 -20.25
CA SER A 131 -16.40 4.28 -20.62
C SER A 131 -16.81 3.39 -19.45
N SER A 132 -15.89 3.15 -18.51
CA SER A 132 -16.12 2.32 -17.33
C SER A 132 -15.21 2.71 -16.17
N LEU A 133 -15.64 2.36 -14.96
CA LEU A 133 -14.88 2.53 -13.73
C LEU A 133 -14.74 1.16 -13.05
N TRP A 134 -13.51 0.83 -12.66
CA TRP A 134 -13.17 -0.41 -11.97
C TRP A 134 -12.61 -0.08 -10.60
N ARG A 135 -13.06 -0.78 -9.56
CA ARG A 135 -12.71 -0.51 -8.17
C ARG A 135 -12.08 -1.72 -7.51
N LEU A 136 -11.04 -1.45 -6.75
CA LEU A 136 -10.43 -2.37 -5.80
C LEU A 136 -10.55 -1.76 -4.40
N GLY A 137 -11.37 -2.41 -3.56
CA GLY A 137 -11.62 -1.98 -2.18
C GLY A 137 -10.44 -2.27 -1.26
N PHE A 138 -10.40 -1.56 -0.14
CA PHE A 138 -9.47 -1.79 0.96
C PHE A 138 -10.18 -2.49 2.11
N SER A 139 -9.67 -3.65 2.54
CA SER A 139 -10.20 -4.36 3.70
C SER A 139 -9.60 -3.77 4.97
N ARG A 140 -10.46 -3.42 5.91
CA ARG A 140 -10.08 -2.82 7.19
C ARG A 140 -10.67 -3.63 8.34
N PRO A 141 -10.02 -3.66 9.52
CA PRO A 141 -10.64 -4.27 10.70
C PRO A 141 -12.00 -3.62 10.96
N GLY A 142 -13.08 -4.40 11.08
CA GLY A 142 -14.44 -3.84 11.15
C GLY A 142 -14.82 -3.20 12.49
N GLY A 143 -15.70 -2.20 12.43
CA GLY A 143 -16.44 -1.68 13.59
C GLY A 143 -15.56 -1.01 14.65
N MET A 144 -15.74 -1.40 15.92
CA MET A 144 -15.02 -0.79 17.05
C MET A 144 -13.49 -1.02 16.96
N LEU A 145 -13.08 -2.12 16.33
CA LEU A 145 -11.67 -2.50 16.20
C LEU A 145 -10.89 -1.48 15.35
N GLU A 146 -11.46 -1.01 14.23
CA GLU A 146 -10.86 0.02 13.39
C GLU A 146 -10.49 1.26 14.20
N GLY A 147 -11.47 1.78 14.95
CA GLY A 147 -11.28 2.99 15.75
C GLY A 147 -10.27 2.80 16.87
N MET A 148 -10.19 1.61 17.47
CA MET A 148 -9.18 1.28 18.48
C MET A 148 -7.77 1.25 17.87
N VAL A 149 -7.60 0.61 16.71
CA VAL A 149 -6.33 0.53 15.99
C VAL A 149 -5.88 1.93 15.55
N LYS A 150 -6.76 2.73 14.94
CA LYS A 150 -6.45 4.11 14.51
C LYS A 150 -6.01 4.98 15.69
N ARG A 151 -6.71 4.90 16.84
CA ARG A 151 -6.31 5.62 18.07
C ARG A 151 -4.94 5.18 18.59
N ALA A 152 -4.66 3.88 18.61
CA ALA A 152 -3.36 3.37 19.03
C ALA A 152 -2.24 3.83 18.09
N CYS A 153 -2.48 3.86 16.77
CA CYS A 153 -1.54 4.36 15.78
C CYS A 153 -1.25 5.85 15.95
N VAL A 154 -2.28 6.68 16.17
CA VAL A 154 -2.12 8.12 16.46
C VAL A 154 -1.33 8.34 17.75
N ALA A 155 -1.67 7.64 18.83
CA ALA A 155 -0.94 7.76 20.10
C ALA A 155 0.53 7.32 19.96
N SER A 156 0.78 6.23 19.23
CA SER A 156 2.13 5.75 18.92
C SER A 156 2.90 6.78 18.09
N ALA A 157 2.32 7.32 17.01
CA ALA A 157 2.97 8.33 16.18
C ALA A 157 3.37 9.59 16.98
N ARG A 158 2.49 10.08 17.86
CA ARG A 158 2.80 11.23 18.74
C ARG A 158 3.99 10.98 19.65
N ARG A 159 4.21 9.72 20.07
CA ARG A 159 5.38 9.34 20.88
C ARG A 159 6.67 9.24 20.08
N HIS A 160 6.57 8.88 18.81
CA HIS A 160 7.74 8.85 17.91
C HIS A 160 8.27 10.26 17.61
N GLY A 161 7.36 11.23 17.45
CA GLY A 161 7.71 12.58 17.02
C GLY A 161 8.33 12.54 15.62
N GLU A 162 9.49 13.18 15.46
CA GLU A 162 10.23 13.24 14.19
C GLU A 162 11.11 12.02 13.90
N GLN A 163 11.10 11.01 14.77
CA GLN A 163 11.89 9.80 14.54
C GLN A 163 11.30 8.98 13.40
N VAL A 164 12.15 8.52 12.51
CA VAL A 164 11.77 7.66 11.39
C VAL A 164 12.15 6.21 11.64
N PHE A 165 11.60 5.31 10.84
CA PHE A 165 11.97 3.90 10.89
C PHE A 165 13.50 3.75 10.83
N GLY A 166 14.05 2.89 11.68
CA GLY A 166 15.48 2.56 11.71
C GLY A 166 16.35 3.47 12.59
N ASP A 167 15.86 4.65 13.01
CA ASP A 167 16.61 5.53 13.93
C ASP A 167 16.81 4.88 15.30
N ARG A 168 15.79 4.16 15.79
CA ARG A 168 15.81 3.40 17.04
C ARG A 168 15.22 2.01 16.82
N PRO A 169 16.05 0.97 16.60
CA PRO A 169 15.58 -0.40 16.45
C PRO A 169 14.63 -0.85 17.57
N GLY A 170 13.51 -1.48 17.22
CA GLY A 170 12.52 -1.99 18.17
C GLY A 170 11.55 -0.96 18.73
N TRP A 171 11.76 0.35 18.48
CA TRP A 171 10.86 1.39 18.99
C TRP A 171 9.47 1.39 18.33
N PRO A 172 9.34 1.34 16.98
CA PRO A 172 8.04 1.29 16.31
C PRO A 172 7.12 0.19 16.83
N SER A 173 7.65 -1.04 16.92
CA SER A 173 6.89 -2.18 17.43
C SER A 173 6.54 -2.03 18.91
N LYS A 174 7.51 -1.65 19.75
CA LYS A 174 7.29 -1.45 21.19
C LYS A 174 6.15 -0.48 21.48
N TRP A 175 6.18 0.72 20.90
CA TRP A 175 5.19 1.73 21.22
C TRP A 175 3.80 1.36 20.73
N LEU A 176 3.67 0.82 19.52
CA LEU A 176 2.37 0.37 19.04
C LEU A 176 1.80 -0.74 19.91
N VAL A 177 2.62 -1.73 20.29
CA VAL A 177 2.20 -2.81 21.19
C VAL A 177 1.73 -2.28 22.53
N GLU A 178 2.45 -1.33 23.13
CA GLU A 178 2.02 -0.71 24.40
C GLU A 178 0.69 0.03 24.27
N GLU A 179 0.47 0.77 23.18
CA GLU A 179 -0.79 1.48 22.95
C GLU A 179 -1.96 0.52 22.68
N LEU A 180 -1.74 -0.52 21.88
CA LEU A 180 -2.73 -1.58 21.67
C LEU A 180 -3.04 -2.32 22.98
N GLY A 181 -2.02 -2.63 23.78
CA GLY A 181 -2.17 -3.27 25.08
C GLY A 181 -3.01 -2.44 26.05
N ARG A 182 -2.87 -1.10 26.04
CA ARG A 182 -3.70 -0.21 26.86
C ARG A 182 -5.15 -0.15 26.39
N VAL A 183 -5.39 -0.15 25.08
CA VAL A 183 -6.75 -0.01 24.52
C VAL A 183 -7.52 -1.33 24.52
N MET A 184 -6.82 -2.46 24.36
CA MET A 184 -7.41 -3.78 24.13
C MET A 184 -7.11 -4.82 25.22
N GLN A 185 -6.30 -4.48 26.23
CA GLN A 185 -5.84 -5.41 27.27
C GLN A 185 -5.12 -6.65 26.70
N LEU A 186 -4.33 -6.44 25.64
CA LEU A 186 -3.66 -7.51 24.91
C LEU A 186 -2.16 -7.51 25.19
N GLU A 187 -1.61 -8.70 25.49
CA GLU A 187 -0.18 -8.90 25.66
C GLU A 187 0.45 -9.41 24.35
N LEU A 188 1.35 -8.61 23.77
CA LEU A 188 2.15 -9.00 22.59
C LEU A 188 3.63 -9.00 22.97
N GLY A 189 4.26 -10.16 22.86
CA GLY A 189 5.70 -10.31 23.06
C GLY A 189 6.50 -10.03 21.78
N PRO A 190 7.80 -9.70 21.89
CA PRO A 190 8.71 -9.54 20.76
C PRO A 190 9.17 -10.89 20.19
N ASN A 191 8.22 -11.76 19.87
CA ASN A 191 8.46 -13.14 19.40
C ASN A 191 7.55 -13.46 18.19
N VAL A 192 7.73 -14.65 17.60
CA VAL A 192 6.95 -15.08 16.43
C VAL A 192 5.44 -15.08 16.71
N GLU A 193 5.03 -15.55 17.88
CA GLU A 193 3.62 -15.59 18.28
C GLU A 193 3.03 -14.18 18.42
N GLY A 194 3.77 -13.25 19.03
CA GLY A 194 3.36 -11.85 19.13
C GLY A 194 3.25 -11.17 17.76
N LEU A 195 4.18 -11.47 16.84
CA LEU A 195 4.09 -10.99 15.46
C LEU A 195 2.88 -11.57 14.72
N GLU A 196 2.61 -12.86 14.85
CA GLU A 196 1.42 -13.51 14.28
C GLU A 196 0.12 -12.88 14.81
N ARG A 197 0.02 -12.69 16.13
CA ARG A 197 -1.15 -12.04 16.77
C ARG A 197 -1.31 -10.59 16.33
N LEU A 198 -0.21 -9.82 16.26
CA LEU A 198 -0.24 -8.44 15.79
C LEU A 198 -0.73 -8.36 14.34
N CYS A 199 -0.20 -9.21 13.45
CA CYS A 199 -0.65 -9.27 12.06
C CYS A 199 -2.13 -9.67 11.96
N ALA A 200 -2.58 -10.68 12.70
CA ALA A 200 -3.98 -11.11 12.69
C ALA A 200 -4.96 -10.04 13.21
N LEU A 201 -4.49 -9.18 14.13
CA LEU A 201 -5.28 -8.07 14.65
C LEU A 201 -5.41 -6.92 13.65
N LEU A 202 -4.31 -6.61 12.95
CA LEU A 202 -4.20 -5.41 12.11
C LEU A 202 -4.62 -5.65 10.66
N ILE A 203 -4.41 -6.86 10.15
CA ILE A 203 -4.59 -7.17 8.73
C ILE A 203 -5.88 -7.96 8.56
N ASP A 204 -6.88 -7.31 7.97
CA ASP A 204 -8.07 -8.01 7.51
C ASP A 204 -7.81 -8.66 6.15
N ALA A 205 -8.01 -9.97 6.08
CA ALA A 205 -7.77 -10.80 4.89
C ALA A 205 -9.04 -11.04 4.08
N SER A 206 -9.92 -10.03 4.00
CA SER A 206 -11.20 -10.16 3.33
C SER A 206 -11.05 -10.50 1.83
N PRO A 207 -11.80 -11.50 1.34
CA PRO A 207 -11.94 -11.87 -0.07
C PRO A 207 -12.09 -10.70 -1.07
N GLY A 208 -11.13 -10.54 -1.99
CA GLY A 208 -11.28 -9.63 -3.14
C GLY A 208 -10.97 -8.16 -2.84
N GLU A 209 -10.41 -7.89 -1.68
CA GLU A 209 -9.98 -6.57 -1.25
C GLU A 209 -8.47 -6.56 -0.94
N LEU A 210 -7.88 -5.38 -0.91
CA LEU A 210 -6.50 -5.18 -0.48
C LEU A 210 -6.46 -4.93 1.03
N GLY A 211 -5.67 -5.73 1.76
CA GLY A 211 -5.45 -5.55 3.19
C GLY A 211 -4.93 -4.17 3.50
N TRP A 212 -5.68 -3.36 4.26
CA TRP A 212 -5.30 -2.03 4.68
C TRP A 212 -4.80 -2.01 6.12
N VAL A 213 -3.67 -1.33 6.33
CA VAL A 213 -3.11 -1.06 7.65
C VAL A 213 -2.70 0.39 7.72
N GLU A 214 -2.74 0.95 8.93
CA GLU A 214 -2.19 2.30 9.15
C GLU A 214 -0.67 2.30 8.94
N PRO A 215 -0.07 3.36 8.39
CA PRO A 215 1.38 3.44 8.13
C PRO A 215 2.26 3.19 9.37
N VAL A 216 1.83 3.66 10.53
CA VAL A 216 2.51 3.40 11.82
C VAL A 216 2.46 1.91 12.17
N ALA A 217 1.33 1.26 11.89
CA ALA A 217 1.14 -0.16 12.11
C ALA A 217 2.00 -1.00 11.17
N PHE A 218 2.08 -0.60 9.90
CA PHE A 218 2.97 -1.21 8.93
C PHE A 218 4.44 -1.14 9.33
N GLN A 219 4.92 0.04 9.75
CA GLN A 219 6.30 0.20 10.22
C GLN A 219 6.57 -0.64 11.48
N ALA A 220 5.61 -0.72 12.39
CA ALA A 220 5.70 -1.58 13.58
C ALA A 220 5.76 -3.07 13.23
N ILE A 221 5.00 -3.55 12.24
CA ILE A 221 5.09 -4.93 11.74
C ILE A 221 6.49 -5.20 11.15
N CYS A 222 7.00 -4.29 10.32
CA CYS A 222 8.33 -4.41 9.73
C CYS A 222 9.43 -4.43 10.81
N ASP A 223 9.32 -3.55 11.80
CA ASP A 223 10.25 -3.47 12.92
C ASP A 223 10.20 -4.73 13.79
N LEU A 224 9.00 -5.21 14.14
CA LEU A 224 8.83 -6.42 14.94
C LEU A 224 9.39 -7.65 14.22
N LEU A 225 9.21 -7.73 12.90
CA LEU A 225 9.82 -8.77 12.07
C LEU A 225 11.35 -8.75 12.22
N ALA A 226 11.99 -7.59 12.12
CA ALA A 226 13.43 -7.45 12.32
C ALA A 226 13.88 -7.79 13.76
N VAL A 227 13.10 -7.40 14.78
CA VAL A 227 13.34 -7.75 16.19
C VAL A 227 13.28 -9.26 16.40
N VAL A 228 12.27 -9.94 15.84
CA VAL A 228 12.14 -11.41 15.92
C VAL A 228 13.33 -12.11 15.26
N LEU A 229 13.80 -11.60 14.11
CA LEU A 229 14.99 -12.13 13.44
C LEU A 229 16.24 -11.97 14.32
N GLN A 230 16.43 -10.80 14.95
CA GLN A 230 17.53 -10.54 15.88
C GLN A 230 17.46 -11.47 17.10
N ALA A 231 16.27 -11.65 17.68
CA ALA A 231 16.04 -12.49 18.86
C ALA A 231 16.26 -13.99 18.56
N SER A 232 16.11 -14.42 17.31
CA SER A 232 16.38 -15.81 16.91
C SER A 232 17.85 -16.24 17.03
N GLY A 233 18.76 -15.30 17.30
CA GLY A 233 20.19 -15.56 17.54
C GLY A 233 20.97 -15.98 16.30
N ARG A 234 20.37 -15.91 15.10
CA ARG A 234 20.98 -16.37 13.84
C ARG A 234 21.81 -15.31 13.10
N GLY A 235 22.01 -14.14 13.69
CA GLY A 235 22.78 -13.06 13.09
C GLY A 235 22.52 -11.71 13.75
N GLN A 236 23.43 -10.78 13.52
CA GLN A 236 23.23 -9.37 13.85
C GLN A 236 22.33 -8.72 12.79
N VAL A 237 21.31 -8.00 13.21
CA VAL A 237 20.39 -7.24 12.37
C VAL A 237 20.70 -5.75 12.53
N GLU A 238 20.69 -5.02 11.42
CA GLU A 238 20.84 -3.58 11.38
C GLU A 238 19.73 -2.97 10.53
N TRP A 239 19.08 -1.94 11.06
CA TRP A 239 17.98 -1.25 10.40
C TRP A 239 18.53 -0.13 9.53
N ALA A 240 17.90 0.13 8.39
CA ALA A 240 18.18 1.30 7.58
C ALA A 240 17.24 2.44 7.99
N SER A 241 17.80 3.62 8.29
CA SER A 241 17.00 4.82 8.53
C SER A 241 16.22 5.18 7.26
N SER A 242 14.95 5.53 7.41
CA SER A 242 14.03 5.79 6.30
C SER A 242 13.44 7.21 6.35
N PRO A 243 14.26 8.26 6.21
CA PRO A 243 13.78 9.64 6.20
C PRO A 243 13.04 9.96 4.91
N MET A 244 12.15 10.96 4.96
CA MET A 244 11.55 11.51 3.75
C MET A 244 12.62 12.13 2.86
N ASP A 245 12.64 11.73 1.59
CA ASP A 245 13.47 12.35 0.58
C ASP A 245 12.91 13.73 0.21
N THR A 246 13.78 14.75 0.22
CA THR A 246 13.38 16.15 0.05
C THR A 246 12.95 16.49 -1.38
N LEU A 247 13.40 15.71 -2.37
CA LEU A 247 13.07 15.94 -3.78
C LEU A 247 11.76 15.27 -4.17
N SER A 248 11.60 14.00 -3.82
CA SER A 248 10.42 13.20 -4.17
C SER A 248 9.28 13.38 -3.17
N GLY A 249 9.56 13.83 -1.94
CA GLY A 249 8.57 13.86 -0.87
C GLY A 249 8.09 12.46 -0.49
N LEU A 250 8.92 11.44 -0.68
CA LEU A 250 8.62 10.04 -0.36
C LEU A 250 9.66 9.49 0.62
N ALA A 251 9.22 8.68 1.57
CA ALA A 251 10.13 7.89 2.41
C ALA A 251 10.46 6.56 1.72
N PRO A 252 11.71 6.09 1.78
CA PRO A 252 12.03 4.75 1.30
C PRO A 252 11.31 3.70 2.15
N PRO A 253 10.93 2.55 1.58
CA PRO A 253 10.31 1.48 2.36
C PRO A 253 11.21 0.99 3.50
N PRO A 254 10.65 0.52 4.63
CA PRO A 254 11.42 -0.07 5.71
C PRO A 254 12.35 -1.18 5.23
N MET A 255 13.64 -1.06 5.57
CA MET A 255 14.69 -2.02 5.22
C MET A 255 15.56 -2.37 6.41
N ALA A 256 16.10 -3.59 6.39
CA ALA A 256 17.14 -4.00 7.32
C ALA A 256 18.20 -4.83 6.59
N ARG A 257 19.28 -5.17 7.26
CA ARG A 257 20.24 -6.19 6.83
C ARG A 257 20.54 -7.13 7.96
N ILE A 258 20.80 -8.39 7.63
CA ILE A 258 21.20 -9.42 8.59
C ILE A 258 22.57 -9.99 8.23
N ARG A 259 23.43 -10.17 9.24
CA ARG A 259 24.74 -10.80 9.07
C ARG A 259 24.64 -12.31 9.21
N ARG A 260 25.01 -13.04 8.16
CA ARG A 260 25.05 -14.51 8.13
C ARG A 260 26.27 -15.03 7.41
N ALA A 261 26.88 -16.06 8.00
CA ALA A 261 28.06 -16.74 7.45
C ALA A 261 29.17 -15.75 6.98
N GLY A 262 29.35 -14.65 7.72
CA GLY A 262 30.32 -13.61 7.39
C GLY A 262 29.85 -12.52 6.42
N SER A 263 28.72 -12.69 5.73
CA SER A 263 28.16 -11.74 4.76
C SER A 263 26.93 -10.98 5.28
N TRP A 264 26.70 -9.78 4.76
CA TRP A 264 25.46 -9.03 4.97
C TRP A 264 24.46 -9.32 3.85
N ARG A 265 23.22 -9.62 4.22
CA ARG A 265 22.09 -9.77 3.29
C ARG A 265 21.06 -8.68 3.58
N ALA A 266 20.67 -7.94 2.54
CA ALA A 266 19.59 -6.96 2.62
C ALA A 266 18.22 -7.64 2.74
N LEU A 267 17.33 -7.03 3.53
CA LEU A 267 15.96 -7.43 3.79
C LEU A 267 15.05 -6.26 3.38
N GLU A 268 14.23 -6.47 2.34
CA GLU A 268 13.28 -5.48 1.84
C GLU A 268 11.96 -5.57 2.63
N LEU A 269 12.03 -5.36 3.95
CA LEU A 269 10.95 -5.64 4.91
C LEU A 269 9.61 -5.07 4.44
N GLY A 270 9.57 -3.78 4.09
CA GLY A 270 8.34 -3.12 3.64
C GLY A 270 7.75 -3.76 2.38
N ARG A 271 8.58 -4.00 1.36
CA ARG A 271 8.14 -4.62 0.11
C ARG A 271 7.62 -6.04 0.35
N ASP A 272 8.34 -6.83 1.14
CA ASP A 272 8.00 -8.22 1.41
C ASP A 272 6.73 -8.34 2.27
N VAL A 273 6.56 -7.50 3.29
CA VAL A 273 5.33 -7.42 4.10
C VAL A 273 4.15 -7.01 3.23
N ALA A 274 4.27 -5.93 2.45
CA ALA A 274 3.18 -5.46 1.60
C ALA A 274 2.79 -6.53 0.56
N SER A 275 3.77 -7.09 -0.15
CA SER A 275 3.49 -8.05 -1.23
C SER A 275 2.92 -9.38 -0.73
N ARG A 276 3.31 -9.86 0.45
CA ARG A 276 2.89 -11.16 0.97
C ARG A 276 1.70 -11.12 1.92
N LEU A 277 1.53 -10.03 2.66
CA LEU A 277 0.50 -9.93 3.70
C LEU A 277 -0.65 -9.00 3.33
N LEU A 278 -0.41 -7.98 2.49
CA LEU A 278 -1.40 -6.92 2.21
C LEU A 278 -1.94 -6.94 0.77
N LEU A 279 -1.13 -7.43 -0.18
CA LEU A 279 -1.46 -7.50 -1.59
C LEU A 279 -1.70 -8.93 -2.14
N PRO A 280 -2.32 -9.88 -1.41
CA PRO A 280 -2.48 -11.22 -1.96
C PRO A 280 -3.62 -11.25 -3.00
N PHE A 281 -3.30 -10.87 -4.23
CA PHE A 281 -4.10 -11.21 -5.42
C PHE A 281 -4.32 -12.75 -5.52
N GLU A 282 -3.44 -13.53 -4.87
CA GLU A 282 -3.57 -14.95 -4.58
C GLU A 282 -3.61 -15.16 -3.05
N ARG A 283 -4.75 -15.64 -2.51
CA ARG A 283 -4.97 -15.74 -1.07
C ARG A 283 -4.01 -16.71 -0.39
N GLN A 284 -3.43 -16.27 0.72
CA GLN A 284 -2.80 -17.12 1.74
C GLN A 284 -3.29 -16.66 3.11
N GLN A 285 -3.45 -17.58 4.06
CA GLN A 285 -3.72 -17.17 5.44
C GLN A 285 -2.53 -16.34 5.95
N THR A 286 -2.80 -15.23 6.63
CA THR A 286 -1.76 -14.29 7.12
C THR A 286 -0.63 -15.03 7.87
N GLY A 287 -0.97 -16.03 8.69
CA GLY A 287 0.00 -16.85 9.40
C GLY A 287 0.89 -17.72 8.49
N GLU A 288 0.34 -18.30 7.42
CA GLU A 288 1.12 -19.08 6.45
C GLU A 288 2.08 -18.19 5.65
N ALA A 289 1.59 -17.04 5.19
CA ALA A 289 2.40 -16.06 4.46
C ALA A 289 3.55 -15.52 5.35
N LEU A 290 3.27 -15.24 6.62
CA LEU A 290 4.27 -14.80 7.59
C LEU A 290 5.32 -15.88 7.88
N LYS A 291 4.91 -17.14 8.06
CA LYS A 291 5.84 -18.27 8.20
C LYS A 291 6.73 -18.43 6.97
N GLY A 292 6.16 -18.28 5.77
CA GLY A 292 6.92 -18.28 4.51
C GLY A 292 7.94 -17.14 4.44
N LEU A 293 7.58 -15.94 4.91
CA LEU A 293 8.47 -14.79 4.97
C LEU A 293 9.63 -15.02 5.95
N LEU A 294 9.32 -15.42 7.19
CA LEU A 294 10.32 -15.76 8.21
C LEU A 294 11.27 -16.86 7.71
N SER A 295 10.75 -17.93 7.08
CA SER A 295 11.59 -18.98 6.50
C SER A 295 12.54 -18.44 5.43
N THR A 296 12.09 -17.49 4.60
CA THR A 296 12.91 -16.88 3.53
C THR A 296 14.10 -16.09 4.08
N TYR A 297 13.91 -15.40 5.20
CA TYR A 297 14.95 -14.63 5.87
C TYR A 297 15.84 -15.50 6.77
N LEU A 298 15.29 -16.60 7.28
CA LEU A 298 16.00 -17.53 8.15
C LEU A 298 16.75 -18.65 7.41
N ARG A 299 16.67 -18.70 6.07
CA ARG A 299 17.58 -19.47 5.19
C ARG A 299 18.77 -18.61 4.82
#